data_AF-D8F7X5-F1
#
_entry.id   AF-D8F7X5-F1
#
_cell.length_a   1.000
_cell.length_b   1.000
_cell.length_c   1.000
_cell.angle_alpha   90.00
_cell.angle_beta   90.00
_cell.angle_gamma   90.00
#
_symmetry.space_group_name_H-M   'P 1'
#
loop_
_entity.id
_entity.type
_entity.pdbx_description
1 polymer ?
#
loop_
_entity_poly.entity_id
_entity_poly.type
_entity_poly.pdbx_seq_one_letter_code
_entity_poly.pdbx_strand_id
1 'polypeptide(L)'
;MKTFGEAFFEEPRWVTQQCCENYVEMHPNRMNNFCCGAGGGAWAMPYDAERIYYGRIKAQQIMDTNAKMVIAPCHNCRDQIMKGLTKEFDLGIETKYLWELVADSLVIEPWTEEEIKKANELRDAQYERDEIDLDEEW
;
A
#
# COMPACT_ATOMS: atom_id res chain seq x y z
N MET A 1 -8.11 -11.07 -15.83
CA MET A 1 -9.54 -11.43 -15.97
C MET A 1 -9.75 -12.81 -16.59
N LYS A 2 -9.02 -13.21 -17.66
CA LYS A 2 -9.12 -14.59 -18.20
C LYS A 2 -8.60 -15.70 -17.27
N THR A 3 -7.65 -15.39 -16.37
CA THR A 3 -6.99 -16.40 -15.51
C THR A 3 -7.75 -16.69 -14.21
N PHE A 4 -8.47 -15.72 -13.65
CA PHE A 4 -9.16 -15.84 -12.35
C PHE A 4 -10.68 -15.61 -12.43
N GLY A 5 -11.24 -15.48 -13.63
CA GLY A 5 -12.70 -15.37 -13.86
C GLY A 5 -13.34 -14.04 -13.48
N GLU A 6 -12.74 -13.27 -12.58
CA GLU A 6 -13.30 -12.01 -12.08
C GLU A 6 -12.20 -10.96 -11.85
N ALA A 7 -12.59 -9.69 -11.78
CA ALA A 7 -11.70 -8.60 -11.41
C ALA A 7 -12.27 -7.89 -10.19
N PHE A 8 -11.46 -7.80 -9.14
CA PHE A 8 -11.82 -7.19 -7.87
C PHE A 8 -11.70 -5.68 -7.96
N PHE A 9 -12.71 -5.06 -8.56
CA PHE A 9 -12.79 -3.61 -8.67
C PHE A 9 -13.60 -3.02 -7.53
N GLU A 10 -14.76 -3.56 -7.22
CA GLU A 10 -15.72 -2.89 -6.35
C GLU A 10 -15.40 -3.08 -4.86
N GLU A 11 -14.81 -4.22 -4.49
CA GLU A 11 -14.45 -4.56 -3.13
C GLU A 11 -13.44 -3.57 -2.51
N PRO A 12 -12.28 -3.27 -3.14
CA PRO A 12 -11.37 -2.29 -2.58
C PRO A 12 -11.97 -0.87 -2.54
N ARG A 13 -12.87 -0.52 -3.47
CA ARG A 13 -13.57 0.77 -3.47
C ARG A 13 -14.52 0.87 -2.28
N TRP A 14 -15.32 -0.17 -2.07
CA TRP A 14 -16.25 -0.25 -0.97
C TRP A 14 -15.52 -0.15 0.38
N VAL A 15 -14.43 -0.91 0.57
CA VAL A 15 -13.60 -0.83 1.79
C VAL A 15 -13.07 0.58 1.99
N THR A 16 -12.51 1.21 0.94
CA THR A 16 -11.98 2.57 1.03
C THR A 16 -13.04 3.59 1.46
N GLN A 17 -14.26 3.46 0.95
CA GLN A 17 -15.40 4.32 1.31
C GLN A 17 -15.89 4.11 2.75
N GLN A 18 -15.56 2.99 3.40
CA GLN A 18 -15.84 2.80 4.83
C GLN A 18 -14.81 3.51 5.72
N CYS A 19 -13.61 3.77 5.18
CA CYS A 19 -12.48 4.35 5.91
C CYS A 19 -12.27 5.84 5.62
N CYS A 20 -12.86 6.37 4.55
CA CYS A 20 -12.63 7.74 4.11
C CYS A 20 -13.93 8.35 3.54
N GLU A 21 -14.31 9.51 4.07
CA GLU A 21 -15.49 10.25 3.63
C GLU A 21 -15.33 10.83 2.21
N ASN A 22 -14.13 11.29 1.87
CA ASN A 22 -13.84 12.00 0.61
C ASN A 22 -13.04 11.13 -0.35
N TYR A 23 -13.75 10.19 -0.99
CA TYR A 23 -13.19 9.29 -2.00
C TYR A 23 -13.28 9.87 -3.42
N VAL A 24 -12.14 9.93 -4.12
CA VAL A 24 -12.06 10.37 -5.53
C VAL A 24 -11.33 9.31 -6.35
N GLU A 25 -11.86 9.00 -7.54
CA GLU A 25 -11.21 8.06 -8.46
C GLU A 25 -10.29 8.77 -9.45
N MET A 26 -9.18 8.10 -9.80
CA MET A 26 -8.43 8.43 -11.01
C MET A 26 -9.26 8.10 -12.26
N HIS A 27 -9.07 8.86 -13.33
CA HIS A 27 -9.66 8.57 -14.64
C HIS A 27 -8.57 8.35 -15.70
N PRO A 28 -8.70 7.34 -16.58
CA PRO A 28 -9.66 6.23 -16.56
C PRO A 28 -9.45 5.28 -15.36
N ASN A 29 -10.48 4.51 -15.01
CA ASN A 29 -10.48 3.54 -13.90
C ASN A 29 -10.72 2.09 -14.37
N ARG A 30 -10.78 1.15 -13.41
CA ARG A 30 -10.97 -0.30 -13.63
C ARG A 30 -9.94 -0.86 -14.61
N MET A 31 -10.40 -1.61 -15.62
CA MET A 31 -9.55 -2.23 -16.65
C MET A 31 -8.73 -1.23 -17.48
N ASN A 32 -9.16 0.03 -17.53
CA ASN A 32 -8.52 1.05 -18.34
C ASN A 32 -7.52 1.90 -17.54
N ASN A 33 -7.34 1.63 -16.24
CA ASN A 33 -6.41 2.40 -15.42
C ASN A 33 -4.95 2.11 -15.84
N PHE A 34 -4.07 3.11 -15.69
CA PHE A 34 -2.68 2.99 -16.12
C PHE A 34 -1.79 2.34 -15.05
N CYS A 35 -0.77 1.61 -15.52
CA CYS A 35 0.30 1.06 -14.69
C CYS A 35 1.15 2.19 -14.06
N CYS A 36 1.75 1.94 -12.89
CA CYS A 36 2.69 2.86 -12.25
C CYS A 36 4.05 2.94 -12.95
N GLY A 37 4.35 2.00 -13.86
CA GLY A 37 5.64 1.89 -14.57
C GLY A 37 6.63 0.90 -13.95
N ALA A 38 6.38 0.40 -12.73
CA ALA A 38 7.34 -0.43 -11.98
C ALA A 38 6.98 -1.93 -11.90
N GLY A 39 6.03 -2.37 -12.72
CA GLY A 39 5.65 -3.79 -12.85
C GLY A 39 6.73 -4.63 -13.53
N GLY A 40 6.55 -5.96 -13.54
CA GLY A 40 7.40 -6.87 -14.33
C GLY A 40 8.88 -6.92 -13.93
N GLY A 41 9.21 -6.53 -12.69
CA GLY A 41 10.59 -6.45 -12.20
C GLY A 41 11.28 -5.09 -12.40
N ALA A 42 10.63 -4.13 -13.06
CA ALA A 42 11.22 -2.82 -13.35
C ALA A 42 11.61 -2.02 -12.10
N TRP A 43 10.92 -2.24 -10.97
CA TRP A 43 11.31 -1.63 -9.69
C TRP A 43 12.67 -2.11 -9.16
N ALA A 44 12.94 -3.42 -9.28
CA ALA A 44 14.12 -4.06 -8.67
C ALA A 44 15.36 -4.04 -9.59
N MET A 45 15.17 -3.68 -10.85
CA MET A 45 16.18 -3.65 -11.90
C MET A 45 16.56 -2.19 -12.21
N PRO A 46 17.70 -1.94 -12.88
CA PRO A 46 18.18 -0.57 -13.12
C PRO A 46 17.43 0.14 -14.26
N TYR A 47 16.10 0.18 -14.19
CA TYR A 47 15.19 0.78 -15.17
C TYR A 47 14.54 2.06 -14.64
N ASP A 48 15.28 2.85 -13.88
CA ASP A 48 14.78 4.05 -13.22
C ASP A 48 14.21 5.06 -14.22
N ALA A 49 14.94 5.34 -15.30
CA ALA A 49 14.50 6.27 -16.33
C ALA A 49 13.20 5.79 -17.01
N GLU A 50 13.11 4.51 -17.34
CA GLU A 50 11.97 3.91 -18.01
C GLU A 50 10.74 3.88 -17.09
N ARG A 51 10.89 3.42 -15.84
CA ARG A 51 9.75 3.35 -14.90
C ARG A 51 9.19 4.73 -14.59
N ILE A 52 10.05 5.75 -14.49
CA ILE A 52 9.63 7.14 -14.33
C ILE A 52 8.94 7.65 -15.60
N TYR A 53 9.53 7.43 -16.78
CA TYR A 53 8.93 7.84 -18.04
C TYR A 53 7.54 7.23 -18.19
N TYR A 54 7.37 5.92 -18.09
CA TYR A 54 6.05 5.28 -18.20
C TYR A 54 5.08 5.72 -17.08
N GLY A 55 5.58 5.91 -15.87
CA GLY A 55 4.79 6.34 -14.71
C GLY A 55 4.27 7.79 -14.77
N ARG A 56 4.77 8.63 -15.70
CA ARG A 56 4.31 10.03 -15.83
C ARG A 56 2.79 10.16 -16.03
N ILE A 57 2.16 9.22 -16.72
CA ILE A 57 0.70 9.23 -16.92
C ILE A 57 0.00 8.95 -15.59
N LYS A 58 0.53 8.03 -14.77
CA LYS A 58 0.02 7.76 -13.43
C LYS A 58 0.19 8.98 -12.51
N ALA A 59 1.33 9.67 -12.58
CA ALA A 59 1.58 10.90 -11.86
C ALA A 59 0.54 11.97 -12.23
N GLN A 60 0.25 12.14 -13.53
CA GLN A 60 -0.80 13.04 -13.99
C GLN A 60 -2.18 12.66 -13.45
N GLN A 61 -2.55 11.38 -13.53
CA GLN A 61 -3.82 10.90 -12.97
C GLN A 61 -3.97 11.21 -11.49
N ILE A 62 -2.88 11.12 -10.71
CA ILE A 62 -2.86 11.48 -9.30
C ILE A 62 -3.10 13.00 -9.15
N MET A 63 -2.34 13.83 -9.87
CA MET A 63 -2.47 15.29 -9.79
C MET A 63 -3.89 15.77 -10.16
N ASP A 64 -4.49 15.17 -11.20
CA ASP A 64 -5.84 15.52 -11.65
C ASP A 64 -6.91 15.27 -10.58
N THR A 65 -6.68 14.34 -9.63
CA THR A 65 -7.62 14.09 -8.53
C THR A 65 -7.60 15.16 -7.45
N ASN A 66 -6.51 15.94 -7.33
CA ASN A 66 -6.21 16.82 -6.19
C ASN A 66 -6.20 16.11 -4.82
N ALA A 67 -6.15 14.78 -4.78
CA ALA A 67 -6.11 14.02 -3.54
C ALA A 67 -4.82 14.28 -2.76
N LYS A 68 -4.90 14.24 -1.43
CA LYS A 68 -3.74 14.38 -0.52
C LYS A 68 -3.13 13.04 -0.11
N MET A 69 -3.88 11.97 -0.32
CA MET A 69 -3.46 10.59 -0.07
C MET A 69 -3.86 9.75 -1.28
N VAL A 70 -3.01 8.81 -1.67
CA VAL A 70 -3.34 7.78 -2.64
C VAL A 70 -3.17 6.39 -2.03
N ILE A 71 -4.12 5.51 -2.33
CA ILE A 71 -4.01 4.09 -1.99
C ILE A 71 -3.45 3.29 -3.16
N ALA A 72 -2.44 2.47 -2.89
CA ALA A 72 -1.81 1.58 -3.85
C ALA A 72 -2.10 0.11 -3.49
N PRO A 73 -2.62 -0.72 -4.43
CA PRO A 73 -3.01 -2.10 -4.13
C PRO A 73 -1.86 -3.11 -4.26
N CYS A 74 -0.66 -2.68 -4.63
CA CYS A 74 0.48 -3.54 -4.93
C CYS A 74 1.77 -2.89 -4.41
N HIS A 75 2.69 -3.72 -3.93
CA HIS A 75 4.00 -3.31 -3.42
C HIS A 75 4.75 -2.37 -4.36
N ASN A 76 4.91 -2.78 -5.63
CA ASN A 76 5.65 -1.97 -6.60
C ASN A 76 4.93 -0.66 -6.91
N CYS A 77 3.58 -0.64 -6.88
CA CYS A 77 2.83 0.61 -7.06
C CYS A 77 3.07 1.57 -5.92
N ARG A 78 3.01 1.10 -4.67
CA ARG A 78 3.26 1.94 -3.49
C ARG A 78 4.65 2.55 -3.57
N ASP A 79 5.67 1.72 -3.75
CA ASP A 79 7.05 2.19 -3.75
C ASP A 79 7.36 3.08 -4.96
N GLN A 80 6.86 2.74 -6.14
CA GLN A 80 7.02 3.59 -7.33
C GLN A 80 6.37 4.96 -7.16
N ILE A 81 5.14 5.01 -6.65
CA ILE A 81 4.45 6.26 -6.43
C ILE A 81 5.18 7.04 -5.34
N MET A 82 5.37 6.44 -4.17
CA MET A 82 5.94 7.10 -2.98
C MET A 82 7.38 7.58 -3.17
N LYS A 83 8.26 6.75 -3.73
CA LYS A 83 9.71 7.02 -3.80
C LYS A 83 10.14 7.53 -5.17
N GLY A 84 9.45 7.12 -6.24
CA GLY A 84 9.77 7.49 -7.62
C GLY A 84 9.00 8.73 -8.08
N LEU A 85 7.70 8.56 -8.32
CA LEU A 85 6.87 9.58 -8.95
C LEU A 85 6.65 10.80 -8.06
N THR A 86 6.45 10.62 -6.74
CA THR A 86 6.32 11.74 -5.81
C THR A 86 7.55 12.62 -5.81
N LYS A 87 8.75 12.04 -5.89
CA LYS A 87 10.01 12.79 -5.95
C LYS A 87 10.19 13.50 -7.30
N GLU A 88 9.92 12.82 -8.40
CA GLU A 88 10.14 13.36 -9.75
C GLU A 88 9.14 14.47 -10.12
N PHE A 89 7.89 14.32 -9.72
CA PHE A 89 6.78 15.20 -10.13
C PHE A 89 6.25 16.08 -9.01
N ASP A 90 6.93 16.12 -7.85
CA ASP A 90 6.55 16.89 -6.66
C ASP A 90 5.06 16.74 -6.28
N LEU A 91 4.61 15.48 -6.19
CA LEU A 91 3.18 15.19 -6.06
C LEU A 91 2.59 15.64 -4.72
N GLY A 92 3.41 15.78 -3.68
CA GLY A 92 2.96 16.25 -2.36
C GLY A 92 1.87 15.39 -1.70
N ILE A 93 1.84 14.09 -2.02
CA ILE A 93 0.84 13.13 -1.53
C ILE A 93 1.43 12.14 -0.52
N GLU A 94 0.57 11.70 0.41
CA GLU A 94 0.80 10.49 1.18
C GLU A 94 0.45 9.25 0.34
N THR A 95 1.24 8.18 0.44
CA THR A 95 0.96 6.91 -0.25
C THR A 95 0.77 5.81 0.76
N LYS A 96 -0.39 5.15 0.75
CA LYS A 96 -0.72 4.03 1.64
C LYS A 96 -1.10 2.77 0.87
N TYR A 97 -0.98 1.62 1.50
CA TYR A 97 -1.76 0.45 1.15
C TYR A 97 -3.20 0.58 1.65
N LEU A 98 -4.11 -0.21 1.06
CA LEU A 98 -5.49 -0.28 1.56
C LEU A 98 -5.53 -0.76 3.02
N TRP A 99 -4.70 -1.72 3.40
CA TRP A 99 -4.67 -2.23 4.78
C TRP A 99 -4.10 -1.21 5.77
N GLU A 100 -3.16 -0.36 5.36
CA GLU A 100 -2.65 0.76 6.20
C GLU A 100 -3.80 1.73 6.48
N LEU A 101 -4.57 2.11 5.44
CA LEU A 101 -5.76 2.94 5.60
C LEU A 101 -6.80 2.31 6.55
N VAL A 102 -7.06 1.00 6.40
CA VAL A 102 -7.99 0.30 7.29
C VAL A 102 -7.48 0.33 8.73
N ALA A 103 -6.21 -0.01 8.97
CA ALA A 103 -5.62 -0.02 10.30
C ALA A 103 -5.71 1.35 10.98
N ASP A 104 -5.39 2.42 10.25
CA ASP A 104 -5.48 3.80 10.76
C ASP A 104 -6.92 4.25 11.06
N SER A 105 -7.91 3.59 10.44
CA SER A 105 -9.33 3.89 10.63
C SER A 105 -9.96 3.13 11.80
N LEU A 106 -9.26 2.14 12.37
CA LEU A 106 -9.79 1.35 13.48
C LEU A 106 -9.75 2.16 14.78
N VAL A 107 -10.91 2.28 15.41
CA VAL A 107 -11.01 2.77 16.79
C VAL A 107 -10.89 1.56 17.71
N ILE A 108 -9.72 1.39 18.31
CA ILE A 108 -9.43 0.28 19.23
C ILE A 108 -9.28 0.79 20.66
N GLU A 109 -9.80 0.03 21.62
CA GLU A 109 -9.49 0.24 23.03
C GLU A 109 -8.09 -0.31 23.31
N PRO A 110 -7.20 0.48 23.95
CA PRO A 110 -5.88 -0.02 24.32
C PRO A 110 -5.99 -1.22 25.25
N TRP A 111 -5.11 -2.21 25.05
CA TRP A 111 -5.01 -3.33 25.99
C TRP A 111 -4.57 -2.84 27.36
N THR A 112 -5.08 -3.51 28.39
CA THR A 112 -4.62 -3.28 29.76
C THR A 112 -3.17 -3.75 29.94
N GLU A 113 -2.48 -3.21 30.95
CA GLU A 113 -1.11 -3.66 31.27
C GLU A 113 -1.03 -5.16 31.57
N GLU A 114 -2.10 -5.72 32.16
CA GLU A 114 -2.19 -7.16 32.45
C GLU A 114 -2.30 -8.01 31.18
N GLU A 115 -3.10 -7.58 30.20
CA GLU A 115 -3.22 -8.25 28.90
C GLU A 115 -1.90 -8.18 28.11
N ILE A 116 -1.25 -7.02 28.11
CA ILE A 116 0.06 -6.82 27.46
C ILE A 116 1.09 -7.75 28.08
N LYS A 117 1.15 -7.81 29.42
CA LYS A 117 2.08 -8.68 30.15
C LYS A 117 1.85 -10.14 29.79
N LYS A 118 0.61 -10.61 29.85
CA LYS A 118 0.25 -12.00 29.52
C LYS A 118 0.59 -12.35 28.07
N ALA A 119 0.37 -11.45 27.14
CA ALA A 119 0.69 -11.68 25.73
C ALA A 119 2.20 -11.76 25.49
N ASN A 120 3.00 -10.92 26.15
CA ASN A 120 4.45 -11.01 26.11
C ASN A 120 4.96 -12.33 26.70
N GLU A 121 4.43 -12.76 27.85
CA GLU A 121 4.79 -14.07 28.45
C GLU A 121 4.47 -15.24 27.51
N LEU A 122 3.32 -15.21 26.81
CA LEU A 122 2.96 -16.24 25.82
C LEU A 122 3.87 -16.21 24.59
N ARG A 123 4.25 -15.02 24.10
CA ARG A 123 5.23 -14.86 23.01
C ARG A 123 6.58 -15.42 23.42
N ASP A 124 7.08 -15.08 24.59
CA ASP A 124 8.41 -15.49 25.06
C ASP A 124 8.48 -17.01 25.25
N ALA A 125 7.44 -17.61 25.83
CA ALA A 125 7.31 -19.06 25.92
C ALA A 125 7.22 -19.74 24.54
N GLN A 126 6.60 -19.09 23.55
CA GLN A 126 6.60 -19.57 22.18
C GLN A 126 8.00 -19.52 21.56
N TYR A 127 8.74 -18.42 21.73
CA TYR A 127 10.10 -18.28 21.21
C TYR A 127 11.05 -19.30 21.83
N GLU A 128 10.98 -19.53 23.13
CA GLU A 128 11.75 -20.57 23.81
C GLU A 128 11.42 -21.97 23.27
N ARG A 129 10.14 -22.29 23.11
CA ARG A 129 9.70 -23.59 22.56
C ARG A 129 10.19 -23.82 21.13
N ASP A 130 10.15 -22.78 20.31
CA ASP A 130 10.46 -22.86 18.88
C ASP A 130 11.95 -22.56 18.60
N GLU A 131 12.77 -22.38 19.65
CA GLU A 131 14.21 -22.06 19.59
C GLU A 131 14.49 -20.81 18.71
N ILE A 132 13.61 -19.80 18.80
CA ILE A 132 13.73 -18.55 18.05
C ILE A 132 14.58 -17.56 18.85
N ASP A 133 15.78 -17.24 18.36
CA ASP A 133 16.60 -16.14 18.85
C ASP A 133 16.49 -14.94 17.89
N LEU A 134 15.90 -13.84 18.37
CA LEU A 134 15.75 -12.61 17.60
C LEU A 134 17.00 -11.71 17.67
N ASP A 135 17.90 -11.96 18.62
CA ASP A 135 19.16 -11.25 18.77
C ASP A 135 20.31 -11.93 18.02
N GLU A 136 20.09 -13.13 17.47
CA GLU A 136 21.04 -13.81 16.61
C GLU A 136 21.21 -13.02 15.31
N GLU A 137 22.40 -12.43 15.11
CA GLU A 137 22.77 -11.79 13.86
C GLU A 137 23.08 -12.86 12.80
N TRP A 138 22.29 -12.86 11.72
CA TRP A 138 22.41 -13.77 10.56
C TRP A 138 23.41 -13.26 9.53
#